data_AF-A0A7Y1FK91-F1
#
_entry.id   AF-A0A7Y1FK91-F1
#
_cell.length_a   1.000
_cell.length_b   1.000
_cell.length_c   1.000
_cell.angle_alpha   90.00
_cell.angle_beta   90.00
_cell.angle_gamma   90.00
#
_symmetry.space_group_name_H-M   'P 1'
#
loop_
_entity.id
_entity.type
_entity.pdbx_description
1 polymer ?
#
loop_
_entity_poly.entity_id
_entity_poly.type
_entity_poly.pdbx_seq_one_letter_code
_entity_poly.pdbx_strand_id
1 'polypeptide(L)'
;MATIRVRKRTNGSSSYTAQIRLIRDGAQVYQESQTFTRKQTAQAWIRKREAELDQPGAIERANREGVTVKEMIERYVLEMEKARALGKTKLATLKAISESYLGQINDQDLNCQILVEYAVWRMGPEGGGVLPQTAGNDLAHLGAVLSIARPAWGYQVDPHAMGDARKVLRKLGYNMRSRERDRRPTLDELDKLLTHFQGILAYRPSSINMLKMTAFAMFSTRRQEEITRIKWSDLDEEGNRVLVRDMKNPGQKLGNDVWCHLPPEAMAIIKTMPKAVEEIFPYNAESISASWTRACKFLGIEDLHFHDLRHEGVSRLFEMDWDIPRVASVSGHRDWNSMRRYTHLRGRGDAYAGWQWLDVVLKAPVNLGARTLK
;
A
#
# COMPACT_ATOMS: atom_id res chain seq x y z
N MET A 1 24.45 0.81 -46.23
CA MET A 1 25.05 -0.21 -47.13
C MET A 1 25.21 -1.52 -46.36
N ALA A 2 24.41 -2.52 -46.72
CA ALA A 2 24.55 -3.87 -46.18
C ALA A 2 25.53 -4.71 -47.02
N THR A 3 26.34 -5.53 -46.36
CA THR A 3 27.33 -6.41 -47.00
C THR A 3 27.31 -7.79 -46.34
N ILE A 4 27.66 -8.84 -47.09
CA ILE A 4 27.83 -10.19 -46.55
C ILE A 4 29.26 -10.64 -46.82
N ARG A 5 30.01 -10.92 -45.76
CA ARG A 5 31.36 -11.50 -45.84
C ARG A 5 31.28 -13.01 -45.67
N VAL A 6 32.00 -13.76 -46.51
CA VAL A 6 32.07 -15.23 -46.46
C VAL A 6 33.41 -15.64 -45.86
N ARG A 7 33.39 -16.50 -44.84
CA ARG A 7 34.58 -17.10 -44.25
C ARG A 7 34.46 -18.62 -44.27
N LYS A 8 35.42 -19.31 -44.89
CA LYS A 8 35.54 -20.77 -44.79
C LYS A 8 36.11 -21.13 -43.42
N ARG A 9 35.46 -22.07 -42.72
CA ARG A 9 35.91 -22.63 -41.45
C ARG A 9 36.86 -23.80 -41.71
N THR A 10 37.67 -24.14 -40.71
CA THR A 10 38.65 -25.24 -40.76
C THR A 10 38.01 -26.60 -41.07
N ASN A 11 36.72 -26.76 -40.78
CA ASN A 11 35.92 -27.96 -41.08
C ASN A 11 35.28 -27.96 -42.49
N GLY A 12 35.68 -27.05 -43.39
CA GLY A 12 35.13 -26.94 -44.76
C GLY A 12 33.77 -26.24 -44.88
N SER A 13 33.07 -25.98 -43.76
CA SER A 13 31.79 -25.25 -43.79
C SER A 13 31.98 -23.74 -44.01
N SER A 14 31.00 -23.10 -44.67
CA SER A 14 31.02 -21.64 -44.90
C SER A 14 30.23 -20.90 -43.82
N SER A 15 30.79 -19.81 -43.31
CA SER A 15 30.16 -18.87 -42.40
C SER A 15 29.86 -17.56 -43.14
N TYR A 16 28.65 -17.03 -43.00
CA TYR A 16 28.20 -15.81 -43.68
C TYR A 16 27.95 -14.72 -42.64
N THR A 17 28.81 -13.73 -42.57
CA THR A 17 28.63 -12.58 -41.67
C THR A 17 27.97 -11.45 -42.44
N ALA A 18 26.69 -11.20 -42.13
CA ALA A 18 25.96 -10.03 -42.59
C ALA A 18 26.38 -8.81 -41.75
N GLN A 19 26.59 -7.68 -42.41
CA GLN A 19 26.92 -6.41 -41.76
C GLN A 19 26.08 -5.29 -42.38
N ILE A 20 25.34 -4.57 -41.55
CA ILE A 20 24.60 -3.36 -41.91
C ILE A 20 25.38 -2.16 -41.39
N ARG A 21 25.69 -1.20 -42.27
CA ARG A 21 26.23 0.12 -41.90
C ARG A 21 25.33 1.20 -42.46
N LEU A 22 24.84 2.10 -41.60
CA LEU A 22 24.08 3.28 -42.02
C LEU A 22 24.95 4.52 -41.84
N ILE A 23 25.00 5.34 -42.88
CA ILE A 23 25.73 6.61 -42.91
C ILE A 23 24.68 7.69 -43.20
N ARG A 24 24.62 8.72 -42.35
CA ARG A 24 23.81 9.93 -42.56
C ARG A 24 24.73 11.15 -42.40
N ASP A 25 24.59 12.13 -43.30
CA ASP A 25 25.39 13.36 -43.29
C ASP A 25 26.91 13.15 -43.18
N GLY A 26 27.42 12.10 -43.84
CA GLY A 26 28.84 11.76 -43.84
C GLY A 26 29.36 11.06 -42.58
N ALA A 27 28.54 10.90 -41.53
CA ALA A 27 28.89 10.19 -40.31
C ALA A 27 28.28 8.78 -40.27
N GLN A 28 29.03 7.80 -39.78
CA GLN A 28 28.49 6.46 -39.51
C GLN A 28 27.55 6.55 -38.29
N VAL A 29 26.25 6.40 -38.53
CA VAL A 29 25.22 6.52 -37.48
C VAL A 29 24.81 5.17 -36.90
N TYR A 30 25.05 4.04 -37.58
CA TYR A 30 24.70 2.72 -37.06
C TYR A 30 25.58 1.64 -37.70
N GLN A 31 25.97 0.64 -36.90
CA GLN A 31 26.61 -0.57 -37.41
C GLN A 31 26.16 -1.79 -36.61
N GLU A 32 25.67 -2.79 -37.32
CA GLU A 32 25.30 -4.08 -36.74
C GLU A 32 25.83 -5.21 -37.62
N SER A 33 26.27 -6.30 -37.01
CA SER A 33 26.67 -7.50 -37.74
C SER A 33 26.19 -8.78 -37.06
N GLN A 34 25.75 -9.74 -37.86
CA GLN A 34 25.33 -11.05 -37.38
C GLN A 34 25.84 -12.14 -38.31
N THR A 35 26.19 -13.30 -37.75
CA THR A 35 26.80 -14.41 -38.49
C THR A 35 25.84 -15.59 -38.60
N PHE A 36 25.73 -16.14 -39.81
CA PHE A 36 24.80 -17.22 -40.16
C PHE A 36 25.53 -18.38 -40.84
N THR A 37 24.91 -19.55 -40.81
CA THR A 37 25.39 -20.78 -41.48
C THR A 37 25.00 -20.85 -42.95
N ARG A 38 23.97 -20.10 -43.38
CA ARG A 38 23.45 -20.08 -44.76
C ARG A 38 23.40 -18.65 -45.31
N LYS A 39 23.69 -18.49 -46.60
CA LYS A 39 23.64 -17.17 -47.27
C LYS A 39 22.23 -16.59 -47.32
N GLN A 40 21.22 -17.42 -47.59
CA GLN A 40 19.81 -16.99 -47.67
C GLN A 40 19.30 -16.43 -46.34
N THR A 41 19.65 -17.04 -45.20
CA THR A 41 19.23 -16.53 -43.88
C THR A 41 19.91 -15.20 -43.55
N ALA A 42 21.18 -15.03 -43.92
CA ALA A 42 21.88 -13.75 -43.82
C ALA A 42 21.20 -12.64 -44.66
N GLN A 43 20.78 -12.95 -45.88
CA GLN A 43 20.05 -12.00 -46.75
C GLN A 43 18.65 -11.65 -46.20
N ALA A 44 17.92 -12.64 -45.71
CA ALA A 44 16.60 -12.43 -45.10
C ALA A 44 16.69 -11.56 -43.84
N TRP A 45 17.70 -11.80 -43.00
CA TRP A 45 17.98 -10.97 -41.83
C TRP A 45 18.29 -9.52 -42.21
N ILE A 46 19.17 -9.29 -43.20
CA ILE A 46 19.47 -7.94 -43.71
C ILE A 46 18.20 -7.22 -44.15
N ARG A 47 17.37 -7.86 -45.00
CA ARG A 47 16.14 -7.22 -45.50
C ARG A 47 15.17 -6.87 -44.39
N LYS A 48 14.97 -7.78 -43.44
CA LYS A 48 14.09 -7.54 -42.28
C LYS A 48 14.62 -6.38 -41.45
N ARG A 49 15.93 -6.38 -41.17
CA ARG A 49 16.55 -5.38 -40.31
C ARG A 49 16.67 -4.00 -40.95
N GLU A 50 16.94 -3.94 -42.26
CA GLU A 50 16.88 -2.68 -43.02
C GLU A 50 15.46 -2.09 -43.00
N ALA A 51 14.41 -2.89 -43.20
CA ALA A 51 13.03 -2.42 -43.10
C ALA A 51 12.64 -1.92 -41.69
N GLU A 52 13.20 -2.52 -40.64
CA GLU A 52 13.04 -2.04 -39.26
C GLU A 52 13.77 -0.70 -39.04
N LEU A 53 15.00 -0.57 -39.54
CA LEU A 53 15.85 0.63 -39.38
C LEU A 53 15.41 1.82 -40.25
N ASP A 54 14.61 1.58 -41.30
CA ASP A 54 14.06 2.61 -42.17
C ASP A 54 12.85 3.34 -41.56
N GLN A 55 12.27 2.80 -40.48
CA GLN A 55 11.20 3.50 -39.76
C GLN A 55 11.73 4.78 -39.08
N PRO A 56 10.94 5.87 -39.07
CA PRO A 56 11.31 7.09 -38.33
C PRO A 56 11.71 6.78 -36.88
N GLY A 57 12.86 7.32 -36.44
CA GLY A 57 13.41 7.10 -35.11
C GLY A 57 13.93 5.68 -34.82
N ALA A 58 14.00 4.77 -35.79
CA ALA A 58 14.51 3.40 -35.54
C ALA A 58 16.01 3.36 -35.26
N ILE A 59 16.81 4.20 -35.91
CA ILE A 59 18.26 4.30 -35.67
C ILE A 59 18.54 4.84 -34.26
N GLU A 60 17.80 5.86 -33.82
CA GLU A 60 17.88 6.42 -32.46
C GLU A 60 17.49 5.38 -31.42
N ARG A 61 16.42 4.61 -31.68
CA ARG A 61 16.00 3.48 -30.82
C ARG A 61 17.03 2.36 -30.78
N ALA A 62 17.71 2.08 -31.89
CA ALA A 62 18.71 1.02 -31.99
C ALA A 62 20.07 1.38 -31.36
N ASN A 63 20.39 2.68 -31.27
CA ASN A 63 21.60 3.19 -30.61
C ASN A 63 21.40 3.56 -29.14
N ARG A 64 20.16 3.59 -28.65
CA ARG A 64 19.87 3.96 -27.26
C ARG A 64 20.44 2.91 -26.32
N GLU A 65 21.24 3.36 -25.36
CA GLU A 65 21.53 2.60 -24.15
C GLU A 65 20.23 2.45 -23.36
N GLY A 66 19.69 1.23 -23.34
CA GLY A 66 18.45 0.93 -22.63
C GLY A 66 18.60 1.18 -21.13
N VAL A 67 17.50 1.48 -20.46
CA VAL A 67 17.51 1.87 -19.04
C VAL A 67 16.95 0.73 -18.21
N THR A 68 17.60 0.41 -17.10
CA THR A 68 17.18 -0.66 -16.20
C THR A 68 15.98 -0.24 -15.34
N VAL A 69 15.22 -1.22 -14.85
CA VAL A 69 14.15 -0.97 -13.88
C VAL A 69 14.66 -0.24 -12.65
N LYS A 70 15.87 -0.55 -12.18
CA LYS A 70 16.50 0.15 -11.05
C LYS A 70 16.66 1.65 -11.34
N GLU A 71 17.22 2.02 -12.48
CA GLU A 71 17.39 3.43 -12.87
C GLU A 71 16.05 4.14 -13.05
N MET A 72 15.04 3.45 -13.61
CA MET A 72 13.68 3.98 -13.69
C MET A 72 13.10 4.30 -12.30
N ILE A 73 13.33 3.42 -11.32
CA ILE A 73 12.87 3.61 -9.94
C ILE A 73 13.63 4.75 -9.26
N GLU A 74 14.96 4.81 -9.40
CA GLU A 74 15.79 5.87 -8.81
C GLU A 74 15.38 7.25 -9.33
N ARG A 75 15.18 7.37 -10.65
CA ARG A 75 14.66 8.58 -11.27
C ARG A 75 13.27 8.93 -10.75
N TYR A 76 12.37 7.95 -10.64
CA TYR A 76 11.03 8.15 -10.09
C TYR A 76 11.06 8.75 -8.69
N VAL A 77 11.89 8.18 -7.81
CA VAL A 77 12.00 8.62 -6.42
C VAL A 77 12.51 10.06 -6.36
N LEU A 78 13.55 10.38 -7.13
CA LEU A 78 14.14 11.73 -7.18
C LEU A 78 13.15 12.79 -7.71
N GLU A 79 12.38 12.46 -8.76
CA GLU A 79 11.37 13.39 -9.30
C GLU A 79 10.20 13.55 -8.33
N MET A 80 9.75 12.47 -7.69
CA MET A 80 8.69 12.54 -6.71
C MET A 80 9.09 13.31 -5.46
N GLU A 81 10.33 13.20 -4.96
CA GLU A 81 10.79 13.99 -3.82
C GLU A 81 10.67 15.50 -4.05
N LYS A 82 10.90 15.98 -5.28
CA LYS A 82 10.76 17.40 -5.64
C LYS A 82 9.31 17.89 -5.59
N ALA A 83 8.36 17.04 -5.97
CA ALA A 83 6.94 17.40 -6.01
C ALA A 83 6.21 17.07 -4.70
N ARG A 84 6.42 15.86 -4.19
CA ARG A 84 5.79 15.30 -2.99
C ARG A 84 6.54 14.06 -2.49
N ALA A 85 7.09 14.17 -1.28
CA ALA A 85 7.74 13.05 -0.59
C ALA A 85 6.87 11.78 -0.59
N LEU A 86 7.49 10.67 -1.02
CA LEU A 86 6.86 9.36 -1.05
C LEU A 86 6.72 8.81 0.39
N GLY A 87 5.62 8.11 0.66
CA GLY A 87 5.44 7.43 1.94
C GLY A 87 6.45 6.30 2.14
N LYS A 88 6.86 6.07 3.40
CA LYS A 88 7.85 5.05 3.81
C LYS A 88 7.65 3.69 3.14
N THR A 89 6.41 3.18 3.13
CA THR A 89 6.07 1.88 2.52
C THR A 89 6.40 1.85 1.02
N LYS A 90 6.02 2.89 0.27
CA LYS A 90 6.25 2.93 -1.17
C LYS A 90 7.75 3.01 -1.49
N LEU A 91 8.51 3.79 -0.73
CA LEU A 91 9.96 3.86 -0.85
C LEU A 91 10.61 2.50 -0.57
N ALA A 92 10.25 1.85 0.53
CA ALA A 92 10.80 0.54 0.90
C ALA A 92 10.50 -0.53 -0.15
N THR A 93 9.27 -0.57 -0.67
CA THR A 93 8.89 -1.49 -1.75
C THR A 93 9.67 -1.23 -3.03
N LEU A 94 9.75 0.03 -3.47
CA LEU A 94 10.50 0.38 -4.69
C LEU A 94 11.98 0.04 -4.57
N LYS A 95 12.58 0.28 -3.40
CA LYS A 95 13.96 -0.12 -3.11
C LYS A 95 14.13 -1.64 -3.15
N ALA A 96 13.22 -2.40 -2.54
CA ALA A 96 13.27 -3.87 -2.60
C ALA A 96 13.14 -4.40 -4.05
N ILE A 97 12.32 -3.75 -4.89
CA ILE A 97 12.23 -4.08 -6.31
C ILE A 97 13.55 -3.75 -7.02
N SER A 98 14.13 -2.58 -6.80
CA SER A 98 15.36 -2.14 -7.48
C SER A 98 16.59 -2.98 -7.11
N GLU A 99 16.62 -3.54 -5.90
CA GLU A 99 17.66 -4.45 -5.41
C GLU A 99 17.45 -5.92 -5.84
N SER A 100 16.29 -6.25 -6.43
CA SER A 100 16.00 -7.60 -6.94
C SER A 100 16.51 -7.84 -8.35
N TYR A 101 16.39 -9.07 -8.85
CA TYR A 101 16.72 -9.41 -10.24
C TYR A 101 15.92 -8.57 -11.25
N LEU A 102 14.69 -8.19 -10.91
CA LEU A 102 13.85 -7.34 -11.76
C LEU A 102 14.49 -5.96 -11.96
N GLY A 103 15.22 -5.45 -10.97
CA GLY A 103 15.94 -4.18 -11.04
C GLY A 103 16.98 -4.13 -12.15
N GLN A 104 17.52 -5.29 -12.58
CA GLN A 104 18.53 -5.41 -13.63
C GLN A 104 17.94 -5.53 -15.04
N ILE A 105 16.63 -5.74 -15.16
CA ILE A 105 15.96 -5.90 -16.45
C ILE A 105 15.92 -4.56 -17.18
N ASN A 106 16.30 -4.60 -18.46
CA ASN A 106 16.27 -3.44 -19.34
C ASN A 106 14.83 -3.10 -19.75
N ASP A 107 14.54 -1.83 -19.98
CA ASP A 107 13.20 -1.35 -20.31
C ASP A 107 12.60 -2.02 -21.57
N GLN A 108 13.45 -2.37 -22.55
CA GLN A 108 13.05 -3.07 -23.78
C GLN A 108 12.62 -4.53 -23.53
N ASP A 109 13.19 -5.17 -22.50
CA ASP A 109 12.92 -6.57 -22.17
C ASP A 109 11.75 -6.71 -21.20
N LEU A 110 11.40 -5.63 -20.49
CA LEU A 110 10.34 -5.62 -19.49
C LEU A 110 8.95 -5.83 -20.13
N ASN A 111 8.47 -7.06 -20.08
CA ASN A 111 7.20 -7.47 -20.66
C ASN A 111 6.27 -8.13 -19.62
N CYS A 112 5.06 -8.49 -20.05
CA CYS A 112 4.05 -9.15 -19.21
C CYS A 112 4.58 -10.42 -18.51
N GLN A 113 5.34 -11.25 -19.22
CA GLN A 113 5.85 -12.51 -18.69
C GLN A 113 6.80 -12.27 -17.51
N ILE A 114 7.77 -11.36 -17.67
CA ILE A 114 8.72 -11.02 -16.60
C ILE A 114 8.01 -10.48 -15.36
N LEU A 115 6.96 -9.67 -15.54
CA LEU A 115 6.18 -9.13 -14.41
C LEU A 115 5.39 -10.22 -13.66
N VAL A 116 4.86 -11.22 -14.38
CA VAL A 116 4.18 -12.37 -13.77
C VAL A 116 5.19 -13.24 -13.04
N GLU A 117 6.34 -13.55 -13.67
CA GLU A 117 7.43 -14.31 -13.06
C GLU A 117 7.93 -13.64 -11.78
N TYR A 118 8.09 -12.32 -11.79
CA TYR A 118 8.47 -11.56 -10.60
C TYR A 118 7.45 -11.72 -9.47
N ALA A 119 6.16 -11.56 -9.77
CA ALA A 119 5.13 -11.72 -8.75
C ALA A 119 5.11 -13.15 -8.18
N VAL A 120 5.26 -14.17 -9.03
CA VAL A 120 5.34 -15.58 -8.59
C VAL A 120 6.60 -15.84 -7.77
N TRP A 121 7.75 -15.31 -8.19
CA TRP A 121 9.00 -15.38 -7.44
C TRP A 121 8.86 -14.76 -6.04
N ARG A 122 8.27 -13.55 -5.93
CA ARG A 122 7.99 -12.89 -4.65
C ARG A 122 7.15 -13.78 -3.72
N MET A 123 6.18 -14.50 -4.25
CA MET A 123 5.34 -15.44 -3.50
C MET A 123 6.07 -16.75 -3.16
N GLY A 124 7.14 -17.08 -3.87
CA GLY A 124 7.98 -18.24 -3.64
C GLY A 124 8.99 -18.04 -2.50
N PRO A 125 9.64 -19.12 -2.02
CA PRO A 125 10.58 -19.06 -0.90
C PRO A 125 11.77 -18.13 -1.16
N GLU A 126 12.30 -18.15 -2.38
CA GLU A 126 13.45 -17.36 -2.80
C GLU A 126 13.14 -15.86 -2.86
N GLY A 127 11.89 -15.50 -3.17
CA GLY A 127 11.40 -14.13 -3.11
C GLY A 127 10.79 -13.77 -1.77
N GLY A 128 11.02 -14.52 -0.70
CA GLY A 128 10.59 -14.18 0.66
C GLY A 128 9.20 -14.64 1.06
N GLY A 129 8.53 -15.47 0.24
CA GLY A 129 7.30 -16.17 0.61
C GLY A 129 6.13 -15.24 0.93
N VAL A 130 6.04 -14.09 0.26
CA VAL A 130 5.01 -13.09 0.61
C VAL A 130 3.63 -13.51 0.13
N LEU A 131 2.59 -13.05 0.82
CA LEU A 131 1.21 -13.26 0.37
C LEU A 131 0.96 -12.56 -0.98
N PRO A 132 0.02 -13.06 -1.81
CA PRO A 132 -0.30 -12.46 -3.11
C PRO A 132 -0.62 -10.96 -3.05
N GLN A 133 -1.27 -10.49 -1.98
CA GLN A 133 -1.52 -9.08 -1.76
C GLN A 133 -0.25 -8.22 -1.75
N THR A 134 0.84 -8.71 -1.13
CA THR A 134 2.11 -7.99 -1.05
C THR A 134 2.74 -7.87 -2.43
N ALA A 135 2.81 -8.98 -3.18
CA ALA A 135 3.25 -8.93 -4.57
C ALA A 135 2.35 -8.02 -5.44
N GLY A 136 1.06 -7.94 -5.12
CA GLY A 136 0.12 -6.99 -5.75
C GLY A 136 0.48 -5.54 -5.49
N ASN A 137 0.89 -5.20 -4.26
CA ASN A 137 1.38 -3.88 -3.90
C ASN A 137 2.70 -3.56 -4.62
N ASP A 138 3.61 -4.53 -4.74
CA ASP A 138 4.87 -4.38 -5.48
C ASP A 138 4.57 -3.97 -6.94
N LEU A 139 3.70 -4.71 -7.63
CA LEU A 139 3.24 -4.39 -8.98
C LEU A 139 2.47 -3.07 -9.08
N ALA A 140 1.73 -2.67 -8.03
CA ALA A 140 1.04 -1.39 -8.00
C ALA A 140 2.03 -0.21 -7.94
N HIS A 141 3.06 -0.33 -7.12
CA HIS A 141 4.10 0.69 -6.99
C HIS A 141 4.98 0.77 -8.23
N LEU A 142 5.42 -0.37 -8.77
CA LEU A 142 6.16 -0.41 -10.04
C LEU A 142 5.30 0.14 -11.19
N GLY A 143 4.02 -0.21 -11.26
CA GLY A 143 3.12 0.30 -12.29
C GLY A 143 3.01 1.84 -12.31
N ALA A 144 3.12 2.50 -11.15
CA ALA A 144 3.18 3.96 -11.09
C ALA A 144 4.47 4.51 -11.73
N VAL A 145 5.61 3.83 -11.54
CA VAL A 145 6.88 4.19 -12.19
C VAL A 145 6.75 4.03 -13.71
N LEU A 146 6.28 2.87 -14.16
CA LEU A 146 6.13 2.57 -15.60
C LEU A 146 5.15 3.52 -16.31
N SER A 147 4.12 3.99 -15.59
CA SER A 147 3.15 4.95 -16.14
C SER A 147 3.75 6.31 -16.50
N ILE A 148 4.89 6.68 -15.90
CA ILE A 148 5.64 7.91 -16.21
C ILE A 148 6.81 7.61 -17.15
N ALA A 149 7.42 6.43 -17.02
CA ALA A 149 8.60 6.03 -17.76
C ALA A 149 8.49 6.22 -19.28
N ARG A 150 7.37 5.76 -19.86
CA ARG A 150 7.14 5.93 -21.29
C ARG A 150 6.82 7.38 -21.68
N PRO A 151 5.74 8.02 -21.15
CA PRO A 151 5.33 9.34 -21.65
C PRO A 151 6.26 10.50 -21.25
N ALA A 152 6.91 10.44 -20.08
CA ALA A 152 7.75 11.53 -19.59
C ALA A 152 9.24 11.34 -19.90
N TRP A 153 9.73 10.09 -19.91
CA TRP A 153 11.16 9.81 -20.07
C TRP A 153 11.50 9.16 -21.43
N GLY A 154 10.51 8.80 -22.24
CA GLY A 154 10.70 8.21 -23.56
C GLY A 154 11.21 6.76 -23.52
N TYR A 155 11.05 6.06 -22.39
CA TYR A 155 11.52 4.69 -22.22
C TYR A 155 10.61 3.69 -22.95
N GLN A 156 11.18 2.57 -23.40
CA GLN A 156 10.54 1.56 -24.24
C GLN A 156 9.75 0.52 -23.43
N VAL A 157 8.90 1.00 -22.53
CA VAL A 157 8.05 0.11 -21.73
C VAL A 157 6.75 -0.16 -22.48
N ASP A 158 6.37 -1.43 -22.61
CA ASP A 158 5.06 -1.81 -23.16
C ASP A 158 3.93 -1.25 -22.26
N PRO A 159 3.05 -0.37 -22.78
CA PRO A 159 1.96 0.21 -21.97
C PRO A 159 0.96 -0.83 -21.47
N HIS A 160 0.89 -2.02 -22.07
CA HIS A 160 -0.09 -3.06 -21.72
C HIS A 160 0.49 -4.12 -20.76
N ALA A 161 1.82 -4.26 -20.70
CA ALA A 161 2.50 -5.28 -19.91
C ALA A 161 2.01 -5.40 -18.46
N MET A 162 1.87 -4.29 -17.74
CA MET A 162 1.42 -4.29 -16.35
C MET A 162 -0.06 -4.67 -16.20
N GLY A 163 -0.91 -4.22 -17.14
CA GLY A 163 -2.34 -4.56 -17.14
C GLY A 163 -2.56 -6.04 -17.41
N ASP A 164 -1.85 -6.58 -18.41
CA ASP A 164 -1.90 -7.98 -18.78
C ASP A 164 -1.30 -8.88 -17.70
N ALA A 165 -0.19 -8.50 -17.07
CA ALA A 165 0.39 -9.27 -15.97
C ALA A 165 -0.61 -9.46 -14.81
N ARG A 166 -1.29 -8.38 -14.40
CA ARG A 166 -2.35 -8.46 -13.37
C ARG A 166 -3.53 -9.34 -13.81
N LYS A 167 -3.91 -9.27 -15.09
CA LYS A 167 -4.98 -10.11 -15.65
C LYS A 167 -4.60 -11.59 -15.66
N VAL A 168 -3.36 -11.92 -16.02
CA VAL A 168 -2.81 -13.27 -16.00
C VAL A 168 -2.76 -13.80 -14.57
N LEU A 169 -2.17 -13.05 -13.63
CA LEU A 169 -2.10 -13.46 -12.21
C LEU A 169 -3.48 -13.75 -11.63
N ARG A 170 -4.48 -12.92 -11.95
CA ARG A 170 -5.88 -13.18 -11.56
C ARG A 170 -6.44 -14.47 -12.18
N LYS A 171 -6.16 -14.74 -13.46
CA LYS A 171 -6.60 -15.98 -14.13
C LYS A 171 -5.89 -17.23 -13.59
N LEU A 172 -4.67 -17.09 -13.09
CA LEU A 172 -3.93 -18.15 -12.40
C LEU A 172 -4.43 -18.39 -10.96
N GLY A 173 -5.41 -17.62 -10.49
CA GLY A 173 -6.03 -17.81 -9.17
C GLY A 173 -5.40 -16.98 -8.04
N TYR A 174 -4.43 -16.11 -8.33
CA TYR A 174 -3.82 -15.26 -7.30
C TYR A 174 -4.75 -14.09 -6.93
N ASN A 175 -5.23 -14.08 -5.69
CA ASN A 175 -5.99 -12.96 -5.16
C ASN A 175 -5.05 -11.88 -4.60
N MET A 176 -4.69 -10.93 -5.46
CA MET A 176 -3.78 -9.83 -5.14
C MET A 176 -4.42 -8.73 -4.25
N ARG A 177 -5.66 -8.92 -3.78
CA ARG A 177 -6.36 -7.98 -2.91
C ARG A 177 -6.27 -8.43 -1.46
N SER A 178 -6.30 -7.47 -0.54
CA SER A 178 -6.43 -7.76 0.89
C SER A 178 -7.69 -8.56 1.14
N ARG A 179 -7.60 -9.59 1.98
CA ARG A 179 -8.80 -10.21 2.55
C ARG A 179 -9.51 -9.17 3.40
N GLU A 180 -10.80 -9.02 3.18
CA GLU A 180 -11.64 -8.23 4.07
C GLU A 180 -11.83 -9.00 5.39
N ARG A 181 -11.84 -8.26 6.50
CA ARG A 181 -12.09 -8.82 7.84
C ARG A 181 -13.49 -8.40 8.28
N ASP A 182 -14.25 -9.36 8.76
CA ASP A 182 -15.58 -9.25 9.37
C ASP A 182 -15.55 -9.55 10.88
N ARG A 183 -14.34 -9.68 11.43
CA ARG A 183 -14.10 -9.93 12.85
C ARG A 183 -14.68 -8.79 13.70
N ARG A 184 -15.46 -9.18 14.69
CA ARG A 184 -16.06 -8.32 15.72
C ARG A 184 -15.81 -8.97 17.08
N PRO A 185 -15.39 -8.22 18.12
CA PRO A 185 -15.19 -8.76 19.46
C PRO A 185 -16.53 -9.20 20.05
N THR A 186 -16.54 -10.26 20.84
CA THR A 186 -17.70 -10.60 21.67
C THR A 186 -17.68 -9.80 22.97
N LEU A 187 -18.82 -9.72 23.67
CA LEU A 187 -18.87 -9.07 24.99
C LEU A 187 -17.95 -9.77 26.01
N ASP A 188 -17.83 -11.10 25.96
CA ASP A 188 -16.93 -11.88 26.81
C ASP A 188 -15.44 -11.59 26.52
N GLU A 189 -15.08 -11.47 25.24
CA GLU A 189 -13.72 -11.06 24.84
C GLU A 189 -13.38 -9.65 25.32
N LEU A 190 -14.34 -8.71 25.19
CA LEU A 190 -14.18 -7.35 25.72
C LEU A 190 -14.04 -7.35 27.24
N ASP A 191 -14.83 -8.17 27.95
CA ASP A 191 -14.75 -8.30 29.41
C ASP A 191 -13.36 -8.79 29.87
N LYS A 192 -12.84 -9.84 29.24
CA LYS A 192 -11.48 -10.36 29.49
C LYS A 192 -10.41 -9.32 29.21
N LEU A 193 -10.50 -8.61 28.07
CA LEU A 193 -9.53 -7.60 27.68
C LEU A 193 -9.54 -6.40 28.64
N LEU A 194 -10.72 -5.89 28.98
CA LEU A 194 -10.86 -4.74 29.87
C LEU A 194 -10.45 -5.10 31.29
N THR A 195 -10.78 -6.29 31.79
CA THR A 195 -10.28 -6.79 33.07
C THR A 195 -8.75 -6.85 33.10
N HIS A 196 -8.13 -7.40 32.05
CA HIS A 196 -6.68 -7.45 31.92
C HIS A 196 -6.04 -6.05 31.93
N PHE A 197 -6.59 -5.12 31.15
CA PHE A 197 -6.08 -3.76 31.09
C PHE A 197 -6.32 -2.96 32.37
N GLN A 198 -7.41 -3.21 33.09
CA GLN A 198 -7.66 -2.64 34.40
C GLN A 198 -6.58 -3.09 35.40
N GLY A 199 -6.23 -4.37 35.41
CA GLY A 199 -5.14 -4.90 36.23
C GLY A 199 -3.78 -4.27 35.90
N ILE A 200 -3.47 -4.10 34.61
CA ILE A 200 -2.25 -3.40 34.18
C ILE A 200 -2.23 -1.96 34.67
N LEU A 201 -3.35 -1.24 34.52
CA LEU A 201 -3.45 0.17 34.92
C LEU A 201 -3.29 0.34 36.43
N ALA A 202 -3.85 -0.58 37.23
CA ALA A 202 -3.69 -0.57 38.68
C ALA A 202 -2.22 -0.75 39.11
N TYR A 203 -1.47 -1.62 38.43
CA TYR A 203 -0.05 -1.86 38.73
C TYR A 203 0.90 -0.82 38.10
N ARG A 204 0.56 -0.28 36.93
CA ARG A 204 1.34 0.71 36.18
C ARG A 204 0.44 1.87 35.73
N PRO A 205 0.15 2.84 36.62
CA PRO A 205 -0.76 3.95 36.30
C PRO A 205 -0.31 4.83 35.13
N SER A 206 0.99 4.92 34.88
CA SER A 206 1.57 5.69 33.76
C SER A 206 1.61 4.94 32.43
N SER A 207 1.11 3.70 32.40
CA SER A 207 0.97 2.94 31.15
C SER A 207 -0.14 3.55 30.26
N ILE A 208 -0.21 3.07 29.01
CA ILE A 208 -1.28 3.45 28.10
C ILE A 208 -2.61 3.07 28.74
N ASN A 209 -3.54 4.02 28.87
CA ASN A 209 -4.87 3.72 29.40
C ASN A 209 -5.69 2.99 28.33
N MET A 210 -5.44 1.68 28.22
CA MET A 210 -6.07 0.82 27.22
C MET A 210 -7.58 0.68 27.43
N LEU A 211 -8.11 0.93 28.64
CA LEU A 211 -9.55 0.99 28.90
C LEU A 211 -10.20 2.10 28.06
N LYS A 212 -9.70 3.35 28.21
CA LYS A 212 -10.19 4.50 27.45
C LYS A 212 -9.90 4.37 25.97
N MET A 213 -8.72 3.86 25.58
CA MET A 213 -8.39 3.63 24.17
C MET A 213 -9.34 2.64 23.48
N THR A 214 -9.66 1.53 24.14
CA THR A 214 -10.54 0.49 23.60
C THR A 214 -11.96 1.02 23.40
N ALA A 215 -12.54 1.57 24.46
CA ALA A 215 -13.89 2.10 24.42
C ALA A 215 -14.02 3.29 23.46
N PHE A 216 -13.03 4.21 23.45
CA PHE A 216 -13.05 5.34 22.54
C PHE A 216 -12.92 4.89 21.08
N ALA A 217 -12.02 3.96 20.74
CA ALA A 217 -11.88 3.45 19.38
C ALA A 217 -13.18 2.81 18.86
N MET A 218 -13.88 2.08 19.73
CA MET A 218 -15.18 1.48 19.44
C MET A 218 -16.26 2.55 19.21
N PHE A 219 -16.53 3.40 20.20
CA PHE A 219 -17.64 4.36 20.11
C PHE A 219 -17.41 5.48 19.10
N SER A 220 -16.19 6.00 19.00
CA SER A 220 -15.86 7.04 18.01
C SER A 220 -15.65 6.48 16.59
N THR A 221 -15.56 5.16 16.46
CA THR A 221 -15.19 4.43 15.24
C THR A 221 -13.85 4.85 14.62
N ARG A 222 -12.99 5.61 15.31
CA ARG A 222 -11.76 6.18 14.72
C ARG A 222 -10.69 5.12 14.49
N ARG A 223 -9.80 5.36 13.52
CA ARG A 223 -8.58 4.55 13.38
C ARG A 223 -7.60 4.92 14.48
N GLN A 224 -6.80 3.96 14.93
CA GLN A 224 -5.81 4.16 15.99
C GLN A 224 -4.89 5.38 15.75
N GLU A 225 -4.33 5.53 14.56
CA GLU A 225 -3.49 6.68 14.19
C GLU A 225 -4.26 8.01 14.16
N GLU A 226 -5.57 7.97 13.90
CA GLU A 226 -6.42 9.16 13.97
C GLU A 226 -6.61 9.54 15.45
N ILE A 227 -6.94 8.58 16.30
CA ILE A 227 -7.14 8.79 17.75
C ILE A 227 -5.94 9.49 18.39
N THR A 228 -4.74 9.00 18.12
CA THR A 228 -3.50 9.52 18.75
C THR A 228 -3.08 10.90 18.25
N ARG A 229 -3.71 11.42 17.20
CA ARG A 229 -3.40 12.73 16.60
C ARG A 229 -4.48 13.78 16.84
N ILE A 230 -5.61 13.42 17.45
CA ILE A 230 -6.68 14.36 17.78
C ILE A 230 -6.15 15.33 18.83
N LYS A 231 -6.27 16.63 18.54
CA LYS A 231 -5.90 17.71 19.45
C LYS A 231 -7.11 18.28 20.17
N TRP A 232 -6.90 18.95 21.30
CA TRP A 232 -7.97 19.68 21.98
C TRP A 232 -8.55 20.81 21.12
N SER A 233 -7.74 21.44 20.28
CA SER A 233 -8.18 22.45 19.31
C SER A 233 -9.04 21.88 18.16
N ASP A 234 -9.05 20.56 17.99
CA ASP A 234 -9.86 19.87 16.99
C ASP A 234 -11.24 19.44 17.54
N LEU A 235 -11.49 19.64 18.84
CA LEU A 235 -12.72 19.23 19.50
C LEU A 235 -13.74 20.36 19.50
N ASP A 236 -14.92 20.09 18.94
CA ASP A 236 -16.10 20.93 19.07
C ASP A 236 -17.07 20.24 20.05
N GLU A 237 -16.98 20.64 21.31
CA GLU A 237 -17.78 20.08 22.40
C GLU A 237 -19.27 20.40 22.24
N GLU A 238 -19.62 21.58 21.72
CA GLU A 238 -21.02 22.00 21.50
C GLU A 238 -21.65 21.22 20.34
N GLY A 239 -20.92 21.08 19.24
CA GLY A 239 -21.35 20.33 18.06
C GLY A 239 -21.22 18.81 18.16
N ASN A 240 -20.73 18.28 19.29
CA ASN A 240 -20.42 16.87 19.50
C ASN A 240 -19.61 16.26 18.33
N ARG A 241 -18.50 16.90 17.96
CA ARG A 241 -17.69 16.45 16.82
C ARG A 241 -16.21 16.73 17.01
N VAL A 242 -15.40 16.04 16.22
CA VAL A 242 -13.95 16.21 16.21
C VAL A 242 -13.45 16.34 14.78
N LEU A 243 -12.48 17.24 14.56
CA LEU A 243 -11.80 17.40 13.30
C LEU A 243 -10.71 16.32 13.18
N VAL A 244 -10.90 15.39 12.24
CA VAL A 244 -9.89 14.38 11.94
C VAL A 244 -9.04 14.88 10.79
N ARG A 245 -7.81 15.27 11.12
CA ARG A 245 -6.85 15.80 10.15
C ARG A 245 -6.24 14.74 9.26
N ASP A 246 -5.99 15.10 8.00
CA ASP A 246 -5.38 14.22 6.99
C ASP A 246 -6.06 12.84 6.93
N MET A 247 -7.40 12.83 6.96
CA MET A 247 -8.17 11.59 6.98
C MET A 247 -7.81 10.76 5.75
N LYS A 248 -7.50 9.49 5.97
CA LYS A 248 -7.06 8.57 4.92
C LYS A 248 -8.16 8.37 3.87
N ASN A 249 -7.99 9.00 2.71
CA ASN A 249 -8.79 8.78 1.50
C ASN A 249 -7.88 8.32 0.35
N PRO A 250 -8.32 7.40 -0.55
CA PRO A 250 -7.58 7.11 -1.77
C PRO A 250 -7.37 8.39 -2.60
N GLY A 251 -6.14 8.68 -3.00
CA GLY A 251 -5.78 9.81 -3.87
C GLY A 251 -5.44 11.14 -3.17
N GLN A 252 -6.02 11.45 -2.01
CA GLN A 252 -5.76 12.71 -1.28
C GLN A 252 -5.70 12.47 0.23
N LYS A 253 -4.47 12.39 0.76
CA LYS A 253 -4.23 12.30 2.21
C LYS A 253 -3.90 13.64 2.86
N LEU A 254 -3.30 14.59 2.13
CA LEU A 254 -2.82 15.87 2.68
C LEU A 254 -3.94 16.91 2.60
N GLY A 255 -4.23 17.59 3.70
CA GLY A 255 -5.26 18.63 3.81
C GLY A 255 -6.69 18.08 3.76
N ASN A 256 -6.85 16.76 3.91
CA ASN A 256 -8.16 16.12 3.89
C ASN A 256 -8.77 16.06 5.30
N ASP A 257 -9.09 17.23 5.83
CA ASP A 257 -9.62 17.36 7.18
C ASP A 257 -11.14 17.14 7.16
N VAL A 258 -11.64 16.30 8.07
CA VAL A 258 -13.05 15.89 8.09
C VAL A 258 -13.59 15.98 9.51
N TRP A 259 -14.66 16.75 9.67
CA TRP A 259 -15.45 16.74 10.90
C TRP A 259 -16.19 15.41 11.03
N CYS A 260 -16.03 14.74 12.17
CA CYS A 260 -16.72 13.51 12.49
C CYS A 260 -17.53 13.66 13.77
N HIS A 261 -18.79 13.24 13.72
CA HIS A 261 -19.66 13.25 14.88
C HIS A 261 -19.15 12.25 15.94
N LEU A 262 -19.18 12.67 17.20
CA LEU A 262 -18.84 11.85 18.36
C LEU A 262 -20.13 11.42 19.05
N PRO A 263 -20.42 10.11 19.10
CA PRO A 263 -21.50 9.59 19.94
C PRO A 263 -21.30 9.97 21.42
N PRO A 264 -22.37 10.04 22.21
CA PRO A 264 -22.31 10.49 23.60
C PRO A 264 -21.27 9.76 24.46
N GLU A 265 -21.10 8.45 24.25
CA GLU A 265 -20.14 7.64 24.99
C GLU A 265 -18.69 8.02 24.65
N ALA A 266 -18.40 8.31 23.38
CA ALA A 266 -17.09 8.77 22.95
C ALA A 266 -16.77 10.16 23.52
N MET A 267 -17.74 11.08 23.52
CA MET A 267 -17.60 12.41 24.10
C MET A 267 -17.38 12.34 25.62
N ALA A 268 -18.12 11.48 26.31
CA ALA A 268 -17.95 11.27 27.75
C ALA A 268 -16.51 10.81 28.08
N ILE A 269 -15.92 9.91 27.28
CA ILE A 269 -14.53 9.49 27.47
C ILE A 269 -13.56 10.66 27.28
N ILE A 270 -13.72 11.46 26.23
CA ILE A 270 -12.87 12.65 26.00
C ILE A 270 -12.89 13.59 27.20
N LYS A 271 -14.08 13.86 27.77
CA LYS A 271 -14.23 14.76 28.92
C LYS A 271 -13.50 14.29 30.19
N THR A 272 -13.14 13.01 30.25
CA THR A 272 -12.34 12.44 31.36
C THR A 272 -10.83 12.45 31.10
N MET A 273 -10.38 12.87 29.91
CA MET A 273 -8.96 12.98 29.60
C MET A 273 -8.39 14.30 30.14
N PRO A 274 -7.15 14.31 30.68
CA PRO A 274 -6.53 15.53 31.18
C PRO A 274 -6.09 16.44 30.04
N LYS A 275 -6.42 17.73 30.12
CA LYS A 275 -5.98 18.79 29.19
C LYS A 275 -4.54 19.24 29.49
N ALA A 276 -3.60 18.30 29.60
CA ALA A 276 -2.22 18.56 30.03
C ALA A 276 -1.23 18.72 28.86
N VAL A 277 -1.56 18.22 27.67
CA VAL A 277 -0.78 18.33 26.43
C VAL A 277 -1.71 18.62 25.26
N GLU A 278 -1.17 18.89 24.07
CA GLU A 278 -1.95 19.28 22.89
C GLU A 278 -2.92 18.18 22.42
N GLU A 279 -2.49 16.92 22.41
CA GLU A 279 -3.31 15.78 22.00
C GLU A 279 -4.21 15.25 23.14
N ILE A 280 -5.43 14.84 22.78
CA ILE A 280 -6.38 14.23 23.72
C ILE A 280 -5.92 12.83 24.15
N PHE A 281 -5.38 12.06 23.20
CA PHE A 281 -4.84 10.71 23.44
C PHE A 281 -3.35 10.67 23.09
N PRO A 282 -2.47 11.21 23.96
CA PRO A 282 -1.05 11.38 23.67
C PRO A 282 -0.28 10.07 23.86
N TYR A 283 -0.62 9.05 23.07
CA TYR A 283 0.01 7.74 23.07
C TYR A 283 0.62 7.41 21.71
N ASN A 284 1.59 6.50 21.69
CA ASN A 284 2.13 5.99 20.44
C ASN A 284 1.22 4.90 19.87
N ALA A 285 0.84 5.04 18.60
CA ALA A 285 -0.01 4.09 17.88
C ALA A 285 0.57 2.66 17.88
N GLU A 286 1.85 2.49 17.51
CA GLU A 286 2.49 1.17 17.48
C GLU A 286 2.45 0.49 18.85
N SER A 287 2.65 1.26 19.93
CA SER A 287 2.57 0.75 21.30
C SER A 287 1.15 0.29 21.69
N ILE A 288 0.10 0.99 21.22
CA ILE A 288 -1.29 0.56 21.42
C ILE A 288 -1.54 -0.78 20.75
N SER A 289 -1.16 -0.90 19.47
CA SER A 289 -1.33 -2.14 18.71
C SER A 289 -0.54 -3.29 19.34
N ALA A 290 0.70 -3.04 19.77
CA ALA A 290 1.51 -4.05 20.44
C ALA A 290 0.93 -4.48 21.79
N SER A 291 0.38 -3.54 22.57
CA SER A 291 -0.31 -3.83 23.83
C SER A 291 -1.54 -4.73 23.59
N TRP A 292 -2.38 -4.36 22.62
CA TRP A 292 -3.56 -5.13 22.23
C TRP A 292 -3.22 -6.55 21.76
N THR A 293 -2.26 -6.69 20.85
CA THR A 293 -1.86 -7.99 20.32
C THR A 293 -1.30 -8.90 21.41
N ARG A 294 -0.50 -8.36 22.34
CA ARG A 294 0.01 -9.13 23.49
C ARG A 294 -1.11 -9.57 24.43
N ALA A 295 -2.07 -8.70 24.71
CA ALA A 295 -3.22 -9.02 25.55
C ALA A 295 -4.08 -10.13 24.91
N CYS A 296 -4.40 -10.03 23.62
CA CYS A 296 -5.14 -11.08 22.91
C CYS A 296 -4.40 -12.41 22.97
N LYS A 297 -3.08 -12.43 22.71
CA LYS A 297 -2.26 -13.64 22.83
C LYS A 297 -2.27 -14.22 24.24
N PHE A 298 -2.14 -13.39 25.26
CA PHE A 298 -2.14 -13.83 26.67
C PHE A 298 -3.49 -14.43 27.08
N LEU A 299 -4.59 -13.86 26.58
CA LEU A 299 -5.95 -14.28 26.90
C LEU A 299 -6.49 -15.40 25.99
N GLY A 300 -5.69 -15.87 25.02
CA GLY A 300 -6.12 -16.89 24.05
C GLY A 300 -7.20 -16.39 23.08
N ILE A 301 -7.28 -15.09 22.81
CA ILE A 301 -8.23 -14.51 21.87
C ILE A 301 -7.65 -14.59 20.46
N GLU A 302 -8.32 -15.37 19.61
CA GLU A 302 -7.86 -15.61 18.25
C GLU A 302 -8.34 -14.55 17.26
N ASP A 303 -7.43 -14.19 16.35
CA ASP A 303 -7.62 -13.31 15.20
C ASP A 303 -8.39 -12.01 15.52
N LEU A 304 -8.13 -11.35 16.66
CA LEU A 304 -8.72 -10.05 16.99
C LEU A 304 -7.65 -8.94 16.99
N HIS A 305 -7.85 -7.92 16.15
CA HIS A 305 -6.97 -6.77 16.06
C HIS A 305 -7.63 -5.51 16.63
N PHE A 306 -6.84 -4.55 17.09
CA PHE A 306 -7.36 -3.28 17.62
C PHE A 306 -8.26 -2.55 16.59
N HIS A 307 -7.93 -2.66 15.30
CA HIS A 307 -8.74 -2.06 14.23
C HIS A 307 -10.14 -2.67 14.09
N ASP A 308 -10.37 -3.90 14.57
CA ASP A 308 -11.68 -4.55 14.53
C ASP A 308 -12.69 -3.84 15.47
N LEU A 309 -12.22 -3.05 16.45
CA LEU A 309 -13.08 -2.17 17.27
C LEU A 309 -13.82 -1.12 16.44
N ARG A 310 -13.19 -0.61 15.38
CA ARG A 310 -13.86 0.27 14.42
C ARG A 310 -14.95 -0.49 13.67
N HIS A 311 -14.71 -1.76 13.32
CA HIS A 311 -15.74 -2.58 12.68
C HIS A 311 -16.94 -2.78 13.61
N GLU A 312 -16.67 -3.08 14.87
CA GLU A 312 -17.70 -3.19 15.90
C GLU A 312 -18.52 -1.90 16.02
N GLY A 313 -17.84 -0.77 16.22
CA GLY A 313 -18.50 0.51 16.39
C GLY A 313 -19.41 0.89 15.22
N VAL A 314 -18.97 0.67 13.97
CA VAL A 314 -19.81 0.96 12.80
C VAL A 314 -20.99 -0.01 12.71
N SER A 315 -20.78 -1.29 13.03
CA SER A 315 -21.84 -2.30 13.03
C SER A 315 -22.89 -1.99 14.10
N ARG A 316 -22.46 -1.61 15.31
CA ARG A 316 -23.34 -1.14 16.41
C ARG A 316 -24.27 -0.02 15.95
N LEU A 317 -23.75 0.99 15.24
CA LEU A 317 -24.59 2.11 14.78
C LEU A 317 -25.68 1.64 13.82
N PHE A 318 -25.38 0.71 12.92
CA PHE A 318 -26.42 0.11 12.07
C PHE A 318 -27.39 -0.78 12.84
N GLU A 319 -26.92 -1.52 13.84
CA GLU A 319 -27.78 -2.33 14.72
C GLU A 319 -28.73 -1.45 15.55
N MET A 320 -28.33 -0.21 15.84
CA MET A 320 -29.17 0.84 16.44
C MET A 320 -30.10 1.56 15.43
N ASP A 321 -30.25 1.02 14.21
CA ASP A 321 -31.08 1.57 13.14
C ASP A 321 -30.69 3.00 12.70
N TRP A 322 -29.41 3.37 12.82
CA TRP A 322 -28.94 4.64 12.24
C TRP A 322 -28.90 4.57 10.73
N ASP A 323 -29.28 5.67 10.06
CA ASP A 323 -29.20 5.78 8.62
C ASP A 323 -27.76 5.94 8.12
N ILE A 324 -27.55 5.65 6.83
CA ILE A 324 -26.22 5.68 6.20
C ILE A 324 -25.53 7.05 6.38
N PRO A 325 -26.20 8.21 6.16
CA PRO A 325 -25.58 9.52 6.39
C PRO A 325 -25.09 9.72 7.83
N ARG A 326 -25.86 9.31 8.85
CA ARG A 326 -25.47 9.47 10.25
C ARG A 326 -24.37 8.48 10.66
N VAL A 327 -24.39 7.25 10.14
CA VAL A 327 -23.26 6.32 10.31
C VAL A 327 -22.00 6.84 9.62
N ALA A 328 -22.13 7.45 8.44
CA ALA A 328 -21.02 8.06 7.71
C ALA A 328 -20.47 9.29 8.44
N SER A 329 -21.31 10.09 9.09
CA SER A 329 -20.85 11.25 9.86
C SER A 329 -20.01 10.85 11.07
N VAL A 330 -20.30 9.72 11.72
CA VAL A 330 -19.46 9.17 12.80
C VAL A 330 -18.23 8.47 12.23
N SER A 331 -18.41 7.64 11.21
CA SER A 331 -17.36 6.76 10.68
C SER A 331 -16.41 7.41 9.67
N GLY A 332 -16.76 8.56 9.10
CA GLY A 332 -15.94 9.25 8.10
C GLY A 332 -15.76 8.48 6.80
N HIS A 333 -16.59 7.46 6.52
CA HIS A 333 -16.60 6.81 5.20
C HIS A 333 -17.28 7.73 4.19
N ARG A 334 -16.69 7.85 3.00
CA ARG A 334 -17.21 8.67 1.89
C ARG A 334 -17.89 7.86 0.80
N ASP A 335 -17.57 6.57 0.73
CA ASP A 335 -18.04 5.66 -0.31
C ASP A 335 -18.84 4.53 0.33
N TRP A 336 -20.00 4.26 -0.26
CA TRP A 336 -20.91 3.22 0.19
C TRP A 336 -20.31 1.83 0.08
N ASN A 337 -19.52 1.54 -0.96
CA ASN A 337 -18.95 0.20 -1.12
C ASN A 337 -18.05 -0.18 0.05
N SER A 338 -17.33 0.81 0.60
CA SER A 338 -16.51 0.64 1.81
C SER A 338 -17.32 0.41 3.09
N MET A 339 -18.58 0.83 3.12
CA MET A 339 -19.48 0.74 4.29
C MET A 339 -20.43 -0.46 4.22
N ARG A 340 -20.78 -0.94 3.03
CA ARG A 340 -21.73 -2.04 2.80
C ARG A 340 -21.46 -3.28 3.65
N ARG A 341 -20.19 -3.59 3.93
CA ARG A 341 -19.80 -4.74 4.77
C ARG A 341 -20.32 -4.69 6.21
N TYR A 342 -20.62 -3.50 6.73
CA TYR A 342 -21.09 -3.32 8.11
C TYR A 342 -22.60 -3.57 8.26
N THR A 343 -23.35 -3.76 7.16
CA THR A 343 -24.79 -3.99 7.22
C THR A 343 -25.17 -5.46 7.39
N HIS A 344 -24.20 -6.36 7.55
CA HIS A 344 -24.44 -7.75 7.95
C HIS A 344 -24.64 -7.79 9.47
N LEU A 345 -25.81 -7.36 9.91
CA LEU A 345 -26.15 -7.18 11.33
C LEU A 345 -26.22 -8.53 12.06
N ARG A 346 -25.70 -8.58 13.28
CA ARG A 346 -25.80 -9.75 14.17
C ARG A 346 -26.99 -9.65 15.12
N GLY A 347 -27.59 -8.47 15.25
CA GLY A 347 -28.73 -8.22 16.13
C GLY A 347 -29.44 -6.90 15.80
N ARG A 348 -30.29 -6.46 16.73
CA ARG A 348 -30.98 -5.17 16.70
C ARG A 348 -30.85 -4.50 18.07
N GLY A 349 -30.76 -3.18 18.07
CA GLY A 349 -30.56 -2.36 19.25
C GLY A 349 -29.08 -2.12 19.60
N ASP A 350 -28.87 -1.50 20.75
CA ASP A 350 -27.54 -1.20 21.26
C ASP A 350 -27.06 -2.30 22.21
N ALA A 351 -26.12 -3.14 21.75
CA ALA A 351 -25.50 -4.18 22.58
C ALA A 351 -24.71 -3.62 23.79
N TYR A 352 -24.43 -2.32 23.81
CA TYR A 352 -23.70 -1.63 24.87
C TYR A 352 -24.59 -0.76 25.75
N ALA A 353 -25.92 -0.83 25.58
CA ALA A 353 -26.85 -0.19 26.49
C ALA A 353 -26.69 -0.78 27.90
N GLY A 354 -26.38 0.07 28.89
CA GLY A 354 -26.11 -0.39 30.26
C GLY A 354 -24.80 -1.17 30.41
N TRP A 355 -23.87 -1.05 29.46
CA TRP A 355 -22.58 -1.75 29.52
C TRP A 355 -21.78 -1.33 30.76
N GLN A 356 -21.62 -2.26 31.71
CA GLN A 356 -20.97 -2.02 33.01
C GLN A 356 -19.59 -1.37 32.91
N TRP A 357 -18.85 -1.67 31.84
CA TRP A 357 -17.50 -1.15 31.63
C TRP A 357 -17.47 0.35 31.31
N LEU A 358 -18.56 0.96 30.84
CA LEU A 358 -18.55 2.38 30.52
C LEU A 358 -18.22 3.22 31.76
N ASP A 359 -18.85 2.94 32.90
CA ASP A 359 -18.58 3.65 34.15
C ASP A 359 -17.13 3.43 34.63
N VAL A 360 -16.64 2.18 34.54
CA VAL A 360 -15.25 1.83 34.87
C VAL A 360 -14.25 2.59 33.99
N VAL A 361 -14.52 2.65 32.68
CA VAL A 361 -13.68 3.38 31.71
C VAL A 361 -13.67 4.87 32.02
N LEU A 362 -14.82 5.47 32.34
CA LEU A 362 -14.91 6.90 32.65
C LEU A 362 -14.12 7.24 33.93
N LYS A 363 -14.25 6.41 34.97
CA LYS A 363 -13.55 6.56 36.26
C LYS A 363 -12.07 6.17 36.24
N ALA A 364 -11.61 5.45 35.21
CA ALA A 364 -10.22 5.02 35.12
C ALA A 364 -9.26 6.23 35.14
N PRO A 365 -8.32 6.32 36.10
CA PRO A 365 -7.42 7.45 36.21
C PRO A 365 -6.47 7.51 35.01
N VAL A 366 -6.09 8.73 34.63
CA VAL A 366 -5.13 8.97 33.55
C VAL A 366 -3.89 9.62 34.14
N ASN A 367 -2.79 8.90 34.16
CA ASN A 367 -1.48 9.44 34.46
C ASN A 367 -0.65 9.40 33.17
N LEU A 368 -0.37 10.58 32.60
CA LEU A 368 0.41 10.70 31.36
C LEU A 368 1.93 10.63 31.59
N GLY A 369 2.38 10.45 32.84
CA GLY A 369 3.78 10.33 33.22
C GLY A 369 4.60 11.55 32.79
N ALA A 370 5.85 11.29 32.37
CA ALA A 370 6.80 12.36 32.00
C ALA A 370 6.41 13.20 30.77
N ARG A 371 5.32 12.86 30.05
CA ARG A 371 4.84 13.68 28.92
C ARG A 371 4.23 15.01 29.36
N THR A 372 3.79 15.16 30.60
CA THR A 372 3.22 16.42 31.12
C THR A 372 4.28 17.39 31.67
N LEU A 373 5.56 17.00 31.61
CA LEU A 373 6.70 17.79 32.11
C LEU A 373 7.41 18.57 31.00
N LYS A 374 6.88 18.53 29.78
CA LYS A 374 7.32 19.29 28.61
C LYS A 374 6.19 20.17 28.14
#